data_AF-A0A947IN15-F1
#
_entry.id   AF-A0A947IN15-F1
#
_cell.length_a   1.000
_cell.length_b   1.000
_cell.length_c   1.000
_cell.angle_alpha   90.00
_cell.angle_beta   90.00
_cell.angle_gamma   90.00
#
_symmetry.space_group_name_H-M   'P 1'
#
loop_
_entity.id
_entity.type
_entity.pdbx_description
1 polymer ?
#
loop_
_entity_poly.entity_id
_entity_poly.type
_entity_poly.pdbx_seq_one_letter_code
_entity_poly.pdbx_strand_id
1 'polypeptide(L)'
;VLCSPHFFHLRVRPNMALPDFIAWQMNQGPFQNKVRLDAEGVTSLTLRIADFRQILLALPSLDEQEKFAALYRAQREERRVLECLIENRERQMKGLATEMMQRAHLIDGVSR
;
A
#
# COMPACT_ATOMS: atom_id res chain seq x y z
N VAL A 1 1.81 7.71 -18.78
CA VAL A 1 2.11 7.71 -17.33
C VAL A 1 3.31 8.60 -17.12
N LEU A 2 3.19 9.65 -16.30
CA LEU A 2 4.33 10.48 -15.90
C LEU A 2 4.96 9.82 -14.66
N CYS A 3 6.17 9.28 -14.81
CA CYS A 3 6.92 8.69 -13.71
C CYS A 3 8.15 9.56 -13.40
N SER A 4 8.46 9.74 -12.12
CA SER A 4 9.76 10.25 -11.70
C SER A 4 10.87 9.37 -12.33
N PRO A 5 12.01 9.95 -12.75
CA PRO A 5 13.14 9.20 -13.31
C PRO A 5 13.75 8.19 -12.32
N HIS A 6 13.37 8.26 -11.04
CA HIS A 6 13.82 7.34 -9.99
C HIS A 6 13.03 6.03 -9.92
N PHE A 7 12.08 5.79 -10.84
CA PHE A 7 11.31 4.53 -10.89
C PHE A 7 11.79 3.59 -12.00
N PHE A 8 11.78 2.30 -11.70
CA PHE A 8 11.88 1.24 -12.72
C PHE A 8 10.49 0.82 -13.19
N HIS A 9 10.32 0.78 -14.51
CA HIS A 9 9.13 0.20 -15.12
C HIS A 9 9.37 -1.26 -15.45
N LEU A 10 8.73 -2.15 -14.69
CA LEU A 10 8.86 -3.60 -14.86
C LEU A 10 7.74 -4.12 -15.77
N ARG A 11 8.13 -4.81 -16.85
CA ARG A 11 7.20 -5.51 -17.73
C ARG A 11 7.30 -7.00 -17.51
N VAL A 12 6.22 -7.58 -17.00
CA VAL A 12 6.10 -9.03 -16.83
C VAL A 12 5.73 -9.66 -18.18
N ARG A 13 6.41 -10.74 -18.55
CA ARG A 13 6.10 -11.47 -19.79
C ARG A 13 4.80 -12.25 -19.61
N PRO A 14 3.85 -12.14 -20.57
CA PRO A 14 2.65 -12.96 -20.54
C PRO A 14 3.05 -14.45 -20.58
N ASN A 15 2.30 -15.30 -19.86
CA ASN A 15 2.53 -16.74 -19.68
C ASN A 15 3.73 -17.14 -18.80
N MET A 16 4.52 -16.19 -18.29
CA MET A 16 5.61 -16.47 -17.34
C MET A 16 5.19 -16.18 -15.91
N ALA A 17 4.55 -15.03 -15.70
CA ALA A 17 4.05 -14.68 -14.38
C ALA A 17 2.89 -13.70 -14.45
N LEU A 18 2.12 -13.64 -13.36
CA LEU A 18 1.09 -12.65 -13.16
C LEU A 18 1.68 -11.36 -12.57
N PRO A 19 1.36 -10.16 -13.11
CA PRO A 19 1.85 -8.89 -12.57
C PRO A 19 1.54 -8.72 -11.08
N ASP A 20 0.33 -9.07 -10.64
CA ASP A 20 -0.09 -8.99 -9.24
C ASP A 20 0.74 -9.90 -8.34
N PHE A 21 1.07 -11.10 -8.82
CA PHE A 21 1.92 -12.04 -8.10
C PHE A 21 3.35 -11.50 -7.93
N ILE A 22 3.93 -10.94 -9.00
CA ILE A 22 5.26 -10.31 -8.94
C ILE A 22 5.24 -9.13 -7.97
N ALA A 23 4.22 -8.26 -8.05
CA ALA A 23 4.06 -7.15 -7.13
C ALA A 23 3.93 -7.62 -5.67
N TRP A 24 3.14 -8.67 -5.42
CA TRP A 24 3.02 -9.29 -4.11
C TRP A 24 4.39 -9.79 -3.61
N GLN A 25 5.10 -10.59 -4.42
CA GLN A 25 6.37 -11.20 -4.04
C GLN A 25 7.46 -10.15 -3.75
N MET A 26 7.53 -9.10 -4.58
CA MET A 26 8.45 -7.99 -4.36
C MET A 26 8.16 -7.20 -3.09
N ASN A 27 6.90 -7.16 -2.64
CA ASN A 27 6.51 -6.50 -1.39
C ASN A 27 6.74 -7.36 -0.15
N GLN A 28 7.27 -8.58 -0.29
CA GLN A 28 7.56 -9.44 0.86
C GLN A 28 8.89 -9.08 1.52
N GLY A 29 8.98 -9.34 2.83
CA GLY A 29 10.16 -9.06 3.66
C GLY A 29 11.48 -9.56 3.06
N PRO A 30 11.60 -10.81 2.59
CA PRO A 30 12.84 -11.31 2.02
C PRO A 30 13.34 -10.50 0.81
N PHE A 31 12.44 -10.15 -0.12
CA PHE A 31 12.78 -9.35 -1.29
C PHE A 31 13.19 -7.93 -0.89
N GLN A 32 12.40 -7.28 -0.04
CA GLN A 32 12.68 -5.93 0.46
C GLN A 32 13.98 -5.86 1.26
N ASN A 33 14.31 -6.91 2.01
CA ASN A 33 15.57 -7.02 2.73
C ASN A 33 16.75 -7.14 1.78
N LYS A 34 16.65 -7.95 0.72
CA LYS A 34 17.71 -8.05 -0.29
C LYS A 34 17.92 -6.72 -1.02
N VAL A 35 16.83 -6.07 -1.44
CA VAL A 35 16.89 -4.72 -2.03
C VAL A 35 17.59 -3.73 -1.11
N ARG A 36 17.31 -3.76 0.20
CA ARG A 36 17.91 -2.85 1.18
C ARG A 36 19.40 -3.13 1.39
N LEU A 37 19.83 -4.38 1.35
CA LEU A 37 21.23 -4.78 1.45
C LEU A 37 22.04 -4.37 0.21
N ASP A 38 21.42 -4.47 -0.97
CA ASP A 38 22.07 -4.17 -2.25
C ASP A 38 22.01 -2.67 -2.61
N ALA A 39 21.11 -1.91 -1.98
CA ALA A 39 20.99 -0.48 -2.22
C ALA A 39 22.11 0.29 -1.50
N GLU A 40 22.75 1.20 -2.23
CA GLU A 40 23.84 2.03 -1.70
C GLU A 40 23.32 3.38 -1.20
N GLY A 41 23.96 3.91 -0.14
CA GLY A 41 23.69 5.23 0.42
C GLY A 41 22.83 5.23 1.69
N VAL A 42 23.27 5.96 2.72
CA VAL A 42 22.60 6.01 4.04
C VAL A 42 21.36 6.91 4.03
N THR A 43 21.37 7.97 3.22
CA THR A 43 20.33 9.02 3.19
C THR A 43 19.42 8.93 1.96
N SER A 44 19.87 8.28 0.89
CA SER A 44 19.10 8.05 -0.34
C SER A 44 19.53 6.73 -0.96
N LEU A 45 18.80 5.67 -0.61
CA LEU A 45 19.03 4.32 -1.10
C LEU A 45 18.81 4.29 -2.61
N THR A 46 19.91 4.20 -3.36
CA THR A 46 19.87 4.07 -4.83
C THR A 46 20.19 2.63 -5.19
N LEU A 47 19.22 1.93 -5.78
CA LEU A 47 19.43 0.56 -6.27
C LEU A 47 19.84 0.61 -7.74
N ARG A 48 21.00 0.04 -8.08
CA ARG A 48 21.40 -0.07 -9.49
C ARG A 48 20.61 -1.18 -10.17
N ILE A 49 20.30 -0.97 -11.45
CA ILE A 49 19.60 -1.98 -12.28
C ILE A 49 20.39 -3.30 -12.32
N ALA A 50 21.73 -3.24 -12.35
CA ALA A 50 22.58 -4.43 -12.39
C ALA A 50 22.39 -5.32 -11.16
N ASP A 51 22.26 -4.71 -9.98
CA ASP A 51 22.09 -5.41 -8.71
C ASP A 51 20.64 -5.92 -8.58
N PHE A 52 19.66 -5.10 -8.95
CA PHE A 52 18.25 -5.51 -8.99
C PHE A 52 18.01 -6.77 -9.84
N ARG A 53 18.70 -6.89 -10.99
CA ARG A 53 18.56 -8.06 -11.88
C ARG A 53 19.10 -9.37 -11.30
N GLN A 54 19.90 -9.30 -10.24
CA GLN A 54 20.44 -10.49 -9.56
C GLN A 54 19.53 -11.00 -8.45
N ILE A 55 18.50 -10.22 -8.05
CA ILE A 55 17.55 -10.64 -7.03
C ILE A 55 16.64 -11.72 -7.62
N LEU A 56 16.66 -12.89 -6.99
CA LEU A 56 15.88 -14.05 -7.43
C LEU A 56 14.41 -13.91 -7.04
N LEU A 57 13.53 -14.29 -7.96
CA LEU A 57 12.09 -14.37 -7.78
C LEU A 57 11.66 -15.83 -7.92
N ALA A 58 10.76 -16.29 -7.06
CA ALA A 58 10.20 -17.64 -7.18
C ALA A 58 9.02 -17.62 -8.15
N LEU A 59 9.05 -18.50 -9.15
CA LEU A 59 8.05 -18.59 -10.22
C LEU A 59 7.38 -19.97 -10.19
N PRO A 60 6.40 -20.17 -9.27
CA PRO A 60 5.60 -21.39 -9.24
C PRO A 60 4.65 -21.46 -10.45
N SER A 61 3.82 -22.51 -10.54
CA SER A 61 2.84 -22.65 -11.63
C SER A 61 1.87 -21.46 -11.67
N LEU A 62 1.31 -21.15 -12.85
CA LEU A 62 0.38 -20.02 -12.99
C LEU A 62 -0.84 -20.16 -12.06
N ASP A 63 -1.33 -21.39 -11.84
CA ASP A 63 -2.44 -21.67 -10.92
C ASP A 63 -2.07 -21.34 -9.47
N GLU A 64 -0.83 -21.64 -9.04
CA GLU A 64 -0.36 -21.26 -7.71
C GLU A 64 -0.15 -19.75 -7.59
N GLN A 65 0.39 -19.11 -8.63
CA GLN A 65 0.54 -17.65 -8.67
C GLN A 65 -0.83 -16.95 -8.52
N GLU A 66 -1.87 -17.47 -9.18
CA GLU A 66 -3.22 -16.92 -9.10
C GLU A 66 -3.79 -17.01 -7.68
N LYS A 67 -3.54 -18.11 -6.95
CA LYS A 67 -3.97 -18.24 -5.55
C LYS A 67 -3.36 -17.17 -4.66
N PHE A 68 -2.05 -16.92 -4.79
CA PHE A 68 -1.38 -15.86 -4.05
C PHE A 68 -1.88 -14.47 -4.46
N ALA A 69 -2.04 -14.24 -5.76
CA ALA A 69 -2.53 -12.96 -6.28
C ALA A 69 -3.96 -12.67 -5.79
N ALA A 70 -4.85 -13.67 -5.80
CA ALA A 70 -6.21 -13.56 -5.31
C ALA A 70 -6.26 -13.21 -3.82
N LEU A 71 -5.46 -13.89 -3.00
CA LEU A 71 -5.36 -13.59 -1.57
C LEU A 71 -4.82 -12.17 -1.33
N TYR A 72 -3.80 -11.77 -2.07
CA TYR A 72 -3.23 -10.43 -1.97
C TYR A 72 -4.24 -9.34 -2.36
N ARG A 73 -5.02 -9.54 -3.43
CA ARG A 73 -6.10 -8.63 -3.82
C ARG A 73 -7.15 -8.51 -2.73
N ALA A 74 -7.59 -9.64 -2.16
CA ALA A 74 -8.57 -9.66 -1.06
C ALA A 74 -8.05 -8.88 0.16
N GLN A 75 -6.82 -9.12 0.57
CA GLN A 75 -6.18 -8.41 1.70
C GLN A 75 -6.11 -6.89 1.46
N ARG A 76 -5.76 -6.46 0.24
CA ARG A 76 -5.70 -5.03 -0.11
C ARG A 76 -7.08 -4.38 -0.05
N GLU A 77 -8.10 -5.07 -0.54
CA GLU A 77 -9.46 -4.57 -0.52
C GLU A 77 -10.01 -4.48 0.90
N GLU A 78 -9.76 -5.51 1.72
CA GLU A 78 -10.11 -5.49 3.14
C GLU A 78 -9.50 -4.28 3.85
N ARG A 79 -8.19 -4.05 3.66
CA ARG A 79 -7.51 -2.89 4.25
C ARG A 79 -8.14 -1.57 3.81
N ARG A 80 -8.43 -1.43 2.51
CA ARG A 80 -9.06 -0.23 1.95
C ARG A 80 -10.42 0.05 2.58
N VAL A 81 -11.24 -1.00 2.76
CA VAL A 81 -12.55 -0.90 3.40
C VAL A 81 -12.42 -0.49 4.87
N LEU A 82 -11.47 -1.09 5.60
CA LEU A 82 -11.21 -0.75 7.00
C LEU A 82 -10.72 0.69 7.18
N GLU A 83 -9.80 1.16 6.33
CA GLU A 83 -9.34 2.56 6.32
C GLU A 83 -10.52 3.52 6.11
N CYS A 84 -11.38 3.24 5.13
CA CYS A 84 -12.58 4.04 4.87
C CYS A 84 -13.55 4.06 6.07
N LEU A 85 -13.69 2.92 6.76
CA LEU A 85 -14.52 2.83 7.97
C LEU A 85 -13.96 3.68 9.11
N ILE A 86 -12.64 3.66 9.32
CA ILE A 86 -11.95 4.51 10.31
C ILE A 86 -12.21 5.99 10.01
N GLU A 87 -11.98 6.43 8.76
CA GLU A 87 -12.22 7.81 8.34
C GLU A 87 -13.69 8.24 8.49
N ASN A 88 -14.62 7.33 8.23
CA ASN A 88 -16.04 7.60 8.42
C ASN A 88 -16.34 7.81 9.92
N ARG A 89 -15.80 6.96 10.79
CA ARG A 89 -15.97 7.10 12.24
C ARG A 89 -15.41 8.41 12.78
N GLU A 90 -14.24 8.83 12.31
CA GLU A 90 -13.65 10.11 12.70
C GLU A 90 -14.52 11.30 12.26
N ARG A 91 -15.09 11.24 11.05
CA ARG A 91 -16.03 12.27 10.56
C ARG A 91 -17.30 12.33 11.41
N GLN A 92 -17.85 11.17 11.79
CA GLN A 92 -19.02 11.11 12.67
C GLN A 92 -18.73 11.77 14.03
N MET A 93 -17.59 11.44 14.66
CA MET A 93 -17.21 12.03 15.96
C MET A 93 -17.04 13.55 15.89
N LYS A 94 -16.41 14.07 14.82
CA LYS A 94 -16.28 15.52 14.59
C LYS A 94 -17.64 16.20 14.43
N GLY A 95 -18.57 15.55 13.72
CA GLY A 95 -19.95 16.02 13.57
C GLY A 95 -20.67 16.13 14.91
N LEU A 96 -20.62 15.08 15.73
CA LEU A 96 -21.23 15.06 17.07
C LEU A 96 -20.64 16.14 18.00
N ALA A 97 -19.32 16.31 17.98
CA ALA A 97 -18.67 17.34 18.79
C ALA A 97 -19.10 18.76 18.38
N THR A 98 -19.21 19.01 17.06
CA THR A 98 -19.69 20.28 16.51
C THR A 98 -21.14 20.56 16.93
N GLU A 99 -22.01 19.55 16.82
CA GLU A 99 -23.41 19.65 17.24
C GLU A 99 -23.54 19.93 18.74
N MET A 100 -22.75 19.24 19.58
CA MET A 100 -22.76 19.44 21.02
C MET A 100 -22.31 20.86 21.42
N MET A 101 -21.27 21.40 20.78
CA MET A 101 -20.82 22.78 21.02
C MET A 101 -21.87 23.80 20.58
N GLN A 102 -22.53 23.59 19.44
CA GLN A 102 -23.60 24.46 18.97
C GLN A 102 -24.78 24.48 19.95
N ARG A 103 -25.17 23.31 20.46
CA ARG A 103 -26.25 23.19 21.47
C ARG A 103 -25.87 23.83 22.81
N ALA A 104 -24.62 23.69 23.25
CA ALA A 104 -24.14 24.33 24.49
C ALA A 104 -24.22 25.85 24.42
N HIS A 105 -23.84 26.45 23.28
CA HIS A 105 -23.94 27.90 23.07
C HIS A 105 -25.39 28.42 23.10
N LEU A 106 -26.36 27.60 22.69
CA LEU A 106 -27.79 27.95 22.77
C LEU A 106 -28.33 27.96 24.21
N ILE A 107 -27.76 27.14 25.11
CA ILE A 107 -28.19 27.07 26.52
C ILE A 107 -27.66 28.28 27.31
N ASP A 108 -26.43 28.70 27.05
CA ASP A 108 -25.85 29.90 27.69
C ASP A 108 -26.51 31.21 27.21
N GLY A 109 -27.19 31.19 26.05
CA GLY A 109 -27.90 32.34 25.47
C GLY A 109 -29.31 32.60 26.02
N VAL A 110 -29.85 31.76 26.90
CA VAL A 110 -31.23 31.90 27.44
C VAL A 110 -31.25 32.43 28.88
N SER A 111 -30.09 32.78 29.45
CA SER A 111 -30.01 33.46 30.75
C SER A 111 -29.76 34.96 30.61
N ARG A 112 -30.73 35.72 30.07
CA ARG A 112 -30.89 37.16 30.35
C ARG A 112 -32.36 37.56 30.28
#